data_AF-A0AAV4ND26-F1
#
_entry.id   AF-A0AAV4ND26-F1
#
_cell.length_a   1.000
_cell.length_b   1.000
_cell.length_c   1.000
_cell.angle_alpha   90.00
_cell.angle_beta   90.00
_cell.angle_gamma   90.00
#
_symmetry.space_group_name_H-M   'P 1'
#
loop_
_entity.id
_entity.type
_entity.pdbx_description
1 polymer ?
#
loop_
_entity_poly.entity_id
_entity_poly.type
_entity_poly.pdbx_seq_one_letter_code
_entity_poly.pdbx_strand_id
1 'polypeptide(L)'
;MIKGLEDIFIDKVRQIKKKGTSRRHQFSKVLEIWIRPPPLFDTLVSPSILTLFVCFPCRNSAYKLKDTQIKHSPVILVPGDGGSQIEALLDKPETVHYFCNKKSDNWFNLWLNLELLVPYVVDCWVDNMRLVYDNTTRTTSNAPGVSIRVPGFGNTSSVDWLDPSQISPSAYFINIIQMLVTEGYRRGIDVRGAPYDFRKGPNELIDYFNDVKNLTENTFDINSETPVTLVCHSMGCPLMSYFLNQQTQAWKDRYIKGLVSLGGAWGGAVKAMKTFASGENLGVYVISQINVRKEQRTSPSLAYMMPSDLLWAPNEIVMITDKMNYTIKDFYNFFQDIDFPIGYEMVKDMHPYAHTSLNPPGVEVHCLYGVNVTNTIEILDFSVLLISLTILS
;
A
#
# COMPACT_ATOMS: atom_id res chain seq x y z
N MET A 1 18.48 41.41 -12.32
CA MET A 1 19.51 40.34 -12.29
C MET A 1 18.95 38.93 -12.57
N ILE A 2 17.62 38.73 -12.62
CA ILE A 2 17.01 37.40 -12.90
C ILE A 2 16.72 37.18 -14.41
N LYS A 3 16.41 38.24 -15.18
CA LYS A 3 16.21 38.14 -16.65
C LYS A 3 17.48 37.77 -17.45
N GLY A 4 18.66 38.19 -17.00
CA GLY A 4 19.92 37.92 -17.72
C GLY A 4 20.44 36.47 -17.59
N LEU A 5 19.94 35.70 -16.63
CA LEU A 5 20.32 34.30 -16.43
C LEU A 5 19.49 33.33 -17.28
N GLU A 6 18.22 33.67 -17.55
CA GLU A 6 17.34 32.91 -18.45
C GLU A 6 17.83 32.97 -19.90
N ASP A 7 18.28 34.14 -20.37
CA ASP A 7 18.78 34.32 -21.74
C ASP A 7 20.08 33.53 -21.99
N ILE A 8 20.97 33.44 -21.01
CA ILE A 8 22.20 32.64 -21.08
C ILE A 8 21.88 31.13 -21.09
N PHE A 9 20.85 30.70 -20.37
CA PHE A 9 20.41 29.31 -20.34
C PHE A 9 19.79 28.87 -21.68
N ILE A 10 18.93 29.70 -22.27
CA ILE A 10 18.27 29.41 -23.54
C ILE A 10 19.28 29.36 -24.70
N ASP A 11 20.27 30.26 -24.74
CA ASP A 11 21.29 30.27 -25.79
C ASP A 11 22.25 29.07 -25.71
N LYS A 12 22.61 28.61 -24.50
CA LYS A 12 23.43 27.40 -24.34
C LYS A 12 22.69 26.12 -24.71
N VAL A 13 21.40 26.02 -24.38
CA VAL A 13 20.55 24.87 -24.78
C VAL A 13 20.37 24.82 -26.30
N ARG A 14 20.27 25.97 -26.98
CA ARG A 14 20.20 26.04 -28.44
C ARG A 14 21.52 25.63 -29.13
N GLN A 15 22.68 25.97 -28.56
CA GLN A 15 23.97 25.55 -29.13
C GLN A 15 24.21 24.03 -28.99
N ILE A 16 23.71 23.40 -27.93
CA ILE A 16 23.86 21.95 -27.70
C ILE A 16 22.97 21.15 -28.67
N LYS A 17 21.76 21.63 -29.00
CA LYS A 17 20.88 20.99 -30.01
C LYS A 17 21.46 21.04 -31.43
N LYS A 18 22.29 22.02 -31.78
CA LYS A 18 22.92 22.14 -33.11
C LYS A 18 24.10 21.19 -33.35
N LYS A 19 24.66 20.55 -32.32
CA LYS A 19 25.86 19.68 -32.43
C LYS A 19 25.61 18.17 -32.40
N GLY A 20 24.37 17.72 -32.59
CA GLY A 20 24.04 16.36 -33.04
C GLY A 20 24.80 15.21 -32.36
N THR A 21 24.85 15.17 -31.02
CA THR A 21 25.59 14.13 -30.27
C THR A 21 24.67 13.34 -29.32
N SER A 22 24.87 12.02 -29.31
CA SER A 22 24.01 10.97 -28.75
C SER A 22 23.76 11.03 -27.23
N ARG A 23 22.54 10.66 -26.81
CA ARG A 23 21.95 10.75 -25.45
C ARG A 23 22.66 9.99 -24.31
N ARG A 24 23.73 9.24 -24.56
CA ARG A 24 24.40 8.43 -23.51
C ARG A 24 25.57 9.11 -22.79
N HIS A 25 25.93 10.35 -23.15
CA HIS A 25 27.01 11.12 -22.51
C HIS A 25 26.53 12.36 -21.72
N GLN A 26 25.21 12.53 -21.55
CA GLN A 26 24.62 13.73 -20.95
C GLN A 26 24.55 13.76 -19.42
N PHE A 27 24.79 12.65 -18.71
CA PHE A 27 24.61 12.62 -17.24
C PHE A 27 25.91 12.75 -16.41
N SER A 28 27.09 12.66 -17.03
CA SER A 28 28.37 12.64 -16.27
C SER A 28 29.08 13.99 -16.14
N LYS A 29 28.59 15.08 -16.76
CA LYS A 29 29.26 16.40 -16.72
C LYS A 29 28.48 17.52 -16.02
N VAL A 30 27.30 17.22 -15.48
CA VAL A 30 26.47 18.20 -14.74
C VAL A 30 26.71 18.13 -13.23
N LEU A 31 27.42 17.11 -12.73
CA LEU A 31 27.59 16.87 -11.30
C LEU A 31 28.91 17.36 -10.68
N GLU A 32 29.73 18.13 -11.38
CA GLU A 32 31.09 18.49 -10.93
C GLU A 32 31.34 20.00 -10.70
N ILE A 33 30.30 20.81 -10.52
CA ILE A 33 30.45 22.24 -10.19
C ILE A 33 29.42 22.65 -9.14
N TRP A 34 29.57 22.17 -7.90
CA TRP A 34 28.92 22.77 -6.71
C TRP A 34 29.73 22.48 -5.44
N ILE A 35 31.04 22.76 -5.46
CA ILE A 35 31.83 22.96 -4.24
C ILE A 35 32.76 24.14 -4.50
N ARG A 36 32.33 25.35 -4.10
CA ARG A 36 33.18 26.48 -3.66
C ARG A 36 32.30 27.67 -3.24
N PRO A 37 32.54 28.28 -2.07
CA PRO A 37 31.82 29.49 -1.64
C PRO A 37 32.31 30.72 -2.43
N PRO A 38 31.49 31.78 -2.60
CA PRO A 38 31.89 33.00 -3.28
C PRO A 38 32.84 33.84 -2.41
N PRO A 39 33.70 34.69 -3.01
CA PRO A 39 34.66 35.51 -2.27
C PRO A 39 33.98 36.73 -1.62
N LEU A 40 34.50 37.08 -0.43
CA LEU A 40 34.25 38.35 0.24
C LEU A 40 34.69 39.52 -0.65
N PHE A 41 33.80 40.50 -0.83
CA PHE A 41 34.15 41.83 -1.32
C PHE A 41 34.31 42.77 -0.13
N ASP A 42 35.56 43.14 0.13
CA ASP A 42 35.93 44.27 0.99
C ASP A 42 35.49 45.57 0.34
N THR A 43 34.67 46.36 1.02
CA THR A 43 34.53 47.80 0.74
C THR A 43 34.71 48.59 2.03
N LEU A 44 35.76 49.41 1.98
CA LEU A 44 36.21 50.35 3.00
C LEU A 44 35.13 51.42 3.28
N VAL A 45 34.75 51.59 4.54
CA VAL A 45 34.11 52.82 5.02
C VAL A 45 34.82 53.30 6.28
N SER A 46 35.21 54.57 6.22
CA SER A 46 36.07 55.35 7.13
C SER A 46 35.61 55.39 8.60
N PRO A 47 36.52 55.41 9.60
CA PRO A 47 36.17 55.55 11.01
C PRO A 47 36.26 57.01 11.44
N SER A 48 35.12 57.71 11.59
CA SER A 48 35.05 58.96 12.36
C SER A 48 33.58 59.32 12.62
N ILE A 49 33.13 59.15 13.87
CA ILE A 49 32.35 60.10 14.69
C ILE A 49 31.73 59.29 15.84
N LEU A 50 32.42 59.37 16.97
CA LEU A 50 31.99 58.94 18.28
C LEU A 50 31.38 60.16 18.97
N THR A 51 30.06 60.29 19.09
CA THR A 51 29.45 61.07 20.19
C THR A 51 27.97 60.77 20.40
N LEU A 52 27.70 60.28 21.62
CA LEU A 52 26.50 60.42 22.45
C LEU A 52 25.15 60.73 21.76
N PHE A 53 24.23 59.76 21.81
CA PHE A 53 22.82 60.05 22.14
C PHE A 53 22.26 58.97 23.08
N VAL A 54 22.22 59.36 24.36
CA VAL A 54 21.18 59.16 25.37
C VAL A 54 20.32 57.89 25.29
N CYS A 55 20.47 57.06 26.33
CA CYS A 55 19.56 56.00 26.74
C CYS A 55 18.08 56.41 26.70
N PHE A 56 17.30 55.79 25.83
CA PHE A 56 15.90 55.48 26.07
C PHE A 56 15.78 53.96 26.22
N PRO A 57 15.08 53.43 27.25
CA PRO A 57 14.77 52.02 27.30
C PRO A 57 13.73 51.76 26.20
N CYS A 58 14.20 51.43 24.99
CA CYS A 58 13.34 50.82 23.99
C CYS A 58 12.97 49.46 24.57
N ARG A 59 11.74 49.38 25.10
CA ARG A 59 11.09 48.15 25.52
C ARG A 59 11.05 47.27 24.26
N ASN A 60 12.05 46.40 24.10
CA ASN A 60 12.07 45.36 23.10
C ASN A 60 10.90 44.41 23.42
N SER A 61 9.70 44.82 23.03
CA SER A 61 8.62 43.89 22.79
C SER A 61 9.05 43.13 21.54
N ALA A 62 9.82 42.06 21.74
CA ALA A 62 10.03 41.06 20.74
C ALA A 62 8.64 40.54 20.38
N TYR A 63 8.02 41.15 19.36
CA TYR A 63 6.93 40.54 18.66
C TYR A 63 7.49 39.22 18.14
N LYS A 64 7.17 38.12 18.84
CA LYS A 64 7.26 36.79 18.27
C LYS A 64 6.45 36.88 16.98
N LEU A 65 7.14 37.02 15.85
CA LEU A 65 6.58 36.60 14.58
C LEU A 65 6.10 35.18 14.85
N LYS A 66 4.77 35.00 14.93
CA LYS A 66 4.18 33.68 14.77
C LYS A 66 4.62 33.28 13.39
N ASP A 67 5.73 32.54 13.32
CA ASP A 67 6.07 31.76 12.15
C ASP A 67 4.84 30.88 11.95
N THR A 68 3.97 31.30 11.04
CA THR A 68 2.79 30.55 10.64
C THR A 68 3.34 29.49 9.69
N GLN A 69 4.19 28.62 10.24
CA GLN A 69 4.53 27.37 9.60
C GLN A 69 3.20 26.71 9.30
N ILE A 70 2.91 26.57 8.02
CA ILE A 70 1.75 25.83 7.54
C ILE A 70 1.89 24.45 8.16
N LYS A 71 1.08 24.17 9.17
CA LYS A 71 1.18 22.94 9.92
C LYS A 71 0.57 21.83 9.07
N HIS A 72 1.45 21.00 8.52
CA HIS A 72 1.02 19.87 7.73
C HIS A 72 0.21 18.89 8.59
N SER A 73 -0.83 18.29 8.00
CA SER A 73 -1.60 17.25 8.68
C SER A 73 -0.75 15.98 8.73
N PRO A 74 -0.61 15.33 9.90
CA PRO A 74 0.09 14.06 9.97
C PRO A 74 -0.64 12.99 9.14
N VAL A 75 0.11 12.04 8.59
CA VAL A 75 -0.35 11.04 7.64
C VAL A 75 -0.19 9.64 8.22
N ILE A 76 -1.25 8.84 8.14
CA ILE A 76 -1.19 7.39 8.37
C ILE A 76 -1.43 6.67 7.06
N LEU A 77 -0.47 5.85 6.65
CA LEU A 77 -0.46 5.04 5.44
C LEU A 77 -1.03 3.66 5.71
N VAL A 78 -2.08 3.29 4.97
CA VAL A 78 -2.78 2.01 5.10
C VAL A 78 -2.60 1.20 3.82
N PRO A 79 -1.88 0.07 3.87
CA PRO A 79 -1.57 -0.71 2.68
C PRO A 79 -2.78 -1.48 2.13
N GLY A 80 -2.66 -1.93 0.88
CA GLY A 80 -3.60 -2.86 0.26
C GLY A 80 -3.20 -4.30 0.50
N ASP A 81 -3.84 -5.22 -0.23
CA ASP A 81 -3.51 -6.64 -0.22
C ASP A 81 -2.04 -6.87 -0.62
N GLY A 82 -1.33 -7.69 0.16
CA GLY A 82 0.11 -7.90 0.03
C GLY A 82 1.01 -6.69 0.37
N GLY A 83 0.44 -5.57 0.81
CA GLY A 83 1.14 -4.28 0.92
C GLY A 83 1.88 -4.04 2.24
N SER A 84 2.06 -5.07 3.07
CA SER A 84 2.88 -4.98 4.29
C SER A 84 3.72 -6.23 4.50
N GLN A 85 4.83 -6.10 5.21
CA GLN A 85 5.63 -7.25 5.62
C GLN A 85 4.86 -8.19 6.55
N ILE A 86 5.15 -9.48 6.48
CA ILE A 86 4.68 -10.52 7.42
C ILE A 86 5.87 -11.35 7.88
N GLU A 87 5.96 -11.58 9.18
CA GLU A 87 6.95 -12.46 9.79
C GLU A 87 6.30 -13.73 10.34
N ALA A 88 7.06 -14.83 10.32
CA ALA A 88 6.62 -16.12 10.83
C ALA A 88 7.61 -16.73 11.82
N LEU A 89 7.07 -17.57 12.71
CA LEU A 89 7.82 -18.47 13.59
C LEU A 89 7.23 -19.87 13.47
N LEU A 90 8.07 -20.88 13.24
CA LEU A 90 7.67 -22.27 12.95
C LEU A 90 7.96 -23.21 14.11
N ASP A 91 6.99 -24.07 14.40
CA ASP A 91 7.07 -25.28 15.21
C ASP A 91 6.06 -26.30 14.68
N LYS A 92 6.27 -26.74 13.43
CA LYS A 92 5.32 -27.53 12.65
C LYS A 92 5.41 -29.02 13.00
N PRO A 93 4.26 -29.72 13.09
CA PRO A 93 4.25 -31.18 13.29
C PRO A 93 4.83 -31.92 12.08
N GLU A 94 4.53 -31.43 10.87
CA GLU A 94 4.93 -32.02 9.61
C GLU A 94 5.23 -30.95 8.55
N THR A 95 5.83 -31.37 7.45
CA THR A 95 6.17 -30.52 6.31
C THR A 95 5.79 -31.21 5.01
N VAL A 96 5.42 -30.41 4.01
CA VAL A 96 5.04 -30.90 2.68
C VAL A 96 6.20 -31.53 1.92
N HIS A 97 7.44 -31.09 2.20
CA HIS A 97 8.67 -31.65 1.65
C HIS A 97 9.74 -31.80 2.73
N TYR A 98 10.70 -32.70 2.53
CA TYR A 98 11.80 -32.95 3.48
C TYR A 98 12.73 -31.75 3.68
N PHE A 99 12.81 -30.86 2.68
CA PHE A 99 13.65 -29.67 2.71
C PHE A 99 12.95 -28.44 3.28
N CYS A 100 11.65 -28.51 3.58
CA CYS A 100 10.96 -27.41 4.27
C CYS A 100 11.33 -27.41 5.75
N ASN A 101 11.55 -26.23 6.32
CA ASN A 101 11.85 -26.10 7.75
C ASN A 101 10.62 -26.47 8.59
N LYS A 102 10.80 -27.42 9.53
CA LYS A 102 9.79 -27.72 10.56
C LYS A 102 9.78 -26.68 11.67
N LYS A 103 10.95 -26.19 12.05
CA LYS A 103 11.14 -25.27 13.18
C LYS A 103 12.04 -24.10 12.78
N SER A 104 11.84 -22.95 13.40
CA SER A 104 12.73 -21.79 13.28
C SER A 104 13.03 -21.23 14.67
N ASP A 105 14.28 -20.86 14.92
CA ASP A 105 14.68 -20.31 16.24
C ASP A 105 14.20 -18.88 16.46
N ASN A 106 14.06 -18.11 15.38
CA ASN A 106 13.66 -16.71 15.41
C ASN A 106 12.56 -16.43 14.39
N TRP A 107 11.88 -15.30 14.58
CA TRP A 107 11.00 -14.74 13.55
C TRP A 107 11.79 -14.46 12.29
N PHE A 108 11.24 -14.84 11.14
CA PHE A 108 11.82 -14.55 9.83
C PHE A 108 10.79 -13.88 8.92
N ASN A 109 11.27 -13.10 7.96
CA ASN A 109 10.42 -12.45 6.96
C ASN A 109 9.83 -13.51 6.01
N LEU A 110 8.53 -13.77 6.15
CA LEU A 110 7.77 -14.68 5.30
C LEU A 110 7.26 -13.96 4.05
N TRP A 111 6.94 -12.68 4.15
CA TRP A 111 6.49 -11.86 3.04
C TRP A 111 7.02 -10.42 3.15
N LEU A 112 7.60 -9.83 2.11
CA LEU A 112 7.95 -10.43 0.83
C LEU A 112 9.36 -11.03 0.90
N ASN A 113 9.50 -12.29 0.52
CA ASN A 113 10.80 -12.94 0.38
C ASN A 113 10.82 -13.73 -0.93
N LEU A 114 11.48 -13.20 -1.97
CA LEU A 114 11.48 -13.81 -3.30
C LEU A 114 12.16 -15.17 -3.35
N GLU A 115 13.12 -15.44 -2.45
CA GLU A 115 13.78 -16.74 -2.35
C GLU A 115 12.80 -17.85 -1.93
N LEU A 116 11.74 -17.49 -1.20
CA LEU A 116 10.68 -18.43 -0.80
C LEU A 116 9.68 -18.70 -1.93
N LEU A 117 9.69 -17.92 -3.02
CA LEU A 117 8.72 -18.00 -4.11
C LEU A 117 9.26 -18.69 -5.36
N VAL A 118 10.51 -19.17 -5.34
CA VAL A 118 11.10 -19.93 -6.45
C VAL A 118 10.46 -21.33 -6.57
N PRO A 119 10.52 -21.97 -7.76
CA PRO A 119 9.99 -23.32 -7.95
C PRO A 119 10.49 -24.30 -6.89
N TYR A 120 9.62 -25.26 -6.51
CA TYR A 120 9.80 -26.23 -5.42
C TYR A 120 9.79 -25.63 -4.00
N VAL A 121 10.45 -24.49 -3.76
CA VAL A 121 10.46 -23.82 -2.44
C VAL A 121 9.11 -23.17 -2.12
N VAL A 122 8.39 -22.70 -3.16
CA VAL A 122 7.07 -22.08 -3.03
C VAL A 122 6.06 -22.97 -2.28
N ASP A 123 6.18 -24.30 -2.35
CA ASP A 123 5.30 -25.19 -1.60
C ASP A 123 5.50 -25.07 -0.08
N CYS A 124 6.74 -24.85 0.38
CA CYS A 124 7.03 -24.56 1.79
C CYS A 124 6.43 -23.20 2.21
N TRP A 125 6.53 -22.19 1.35
CA TRP A 125 5.94 -20.88 1.59
C TRP A 125 4.41 -20.97 1.68
N VAL A 126 3.77 -21.65 0.71
CA VAL A 126 2.32 -21.89 0.69
C VAL A 126 1.87 -22.58 1.98
N ASP A 127 2.57 -23.62 2.43
CA ASP A 127 2.18 -24.35 3.64
C ASP A 127 2.39 -23.55 4.93
N ASN A 128 3.26 -22.53 4.92
CA ASN A 128 3.45 -21.63 6.05
C ASN A 128 2.48 -20.44 6.04
N MET A 129 2.21 -19.90 4.86
CA MET A 129 1.43 -18.68 4.67
C MET A 129 -0.09 -18.93 4.65
N ARG A 130 -0.53 -20.14 4.25
CA ARG A 130 -1.95 -20.48 4.16
C ARG A 130 -2.70 -20.31 5.48
N LEU A 131 -3.98 -19.99 5.35
CA LEU A 131 -4.93 -19.99 6.44
C LEU A 131 -5.76 -21.28 6.44
N VAL A 132 -6.25 -21.66 7.61
CA VAL A 132 -7.18 -22.78 7.80
C VAL A 132 -8.51 -22.21 8.23
N TYR A 133 -9.53 -22.39 7.40
CA TYR A 133 -10.88 -21.91 7.65
C TYR A 133 -11.69 -22.93 8.46
N ASP A 134 -12.38 -22.46 9.50
CA ASP A 134 -13.26 -23.26 10.33
C ASP A 134 -14.72 -22.93 10.04
N ASN A 135 -15.46 -23.90 9.53
CA ASN A 135 -16.88 -23.78 9.20
C ASN A 135 -17.77 -23.50 10.43
N THR A 136 -17.32 -23.83 11.63
CA THR A 136 -18.06 -23.64 12.88
C THR A 136 -17.89 -22.23 13.40
N THR A 137 -16.65 -21.74 13.48
CA THR A 137 -16.36 -20.40 14.01
C THR A 137 -16.52 -19.31 12.96
N ARG A 138 -16.56 -19.67 11.67
CA ARG A 138 -16.64 -18.72 10.54
C ARG A 138 -15.44 -17.76 10.50
N THR A 139 -14.28 -18.27 10.91
CA THR A 139 -13.01 -17.54 10.98
C THR A 139 -11.86 -18.42 10.54
N THR A 140 -10.65 -17.84 10.45
CA THR A 140 -9.46 -18.56 10.03
C THR A 140 -8.41 -18.62 11.14
N SER A 141 -7.61 -19.68 11.14
CA SER A 141 -6.39 -19.81 11.94
C SER A 141 -5.16 -19.94 11.03
N ASN A 142 -3.97 -19.69 11.57
CA ASN A 142 -2.73 -20.00 10.85
C ASN A 142 -2.59 -21.51 10.62
N ALA A 143 -1.73 -21.90 9.67
CA ALA A 143 -1.35 -23.29 9.51
C ALA A 143 -0.81 -23.90 10.84
N PRO A 144 -1.03 -25.20 11.09
CA PRO A 144 -0.58 -25.85 12.33
C PRO A 144 0.93 -25.65 12.59
N GLY A 145 1.25 -25.16 13.79
CA GLY A 145 2.62 -24.88 14.18
C GLY A 145 3.22 -23.63 13.53
N VAL A 146 2.41 -22.73 12.97
CA VAL A 146 2.87 -21.45 12.41
C VAL A 146 2.30 -20.29 13.21
N SER A 147 3.18 -19.49 13.80
CA SER A 147 2.85 -18.20 14.38
C SER A 147 3.14 -17.10 13.37
N ILE A 148 2.24 -16.12 13.25
CA ILE A 148 2.37 -14.98 12.33
C ILE A 148 2.31 -13.68 13.12
N ARG A 149 3.12 -12.69 12.73
CA ARG A 149 3.00 -11.31 13.20
C ARG A 149 3.26 -10.32 12.08
N VAL A 150 2.75 -9.12 12.27
CA VAL A 150 2.92 -7.99 11.35
C VAL A 150 3.85 -6.98 12.01
N PRO A 151 5.09 -6.80 11.52
CA PRO A 151 6.05 -5.90 12.15
C PRO A 151 5.77 -4.43 11.81
N GLY A 152 6.36 -3.53 12.60
CA GLY A 152 6.50 -2.11 12.23
C GLY A 152 5.23 -1.26 12.36
N PHE A 153 4.22 -1.70 13.10
CA PHE A 153 3.01 -0.90 13.33
C PHE A 153 3.33 0.48 13.92
N GLY A 154 2.81 1.54 13.29
CA GLY A 154 3.09 2.93 13.64
C GLY A 154 4.42 3.48 13.11
N ASN A 155 5.30 2.64 12.57
CA ASN A 155 6.45 3.03 11.75
C ASN A 155 6.09 2.84 10.26
N THR A 156 7.01 3.17 9.37
CA THR A 156 6.84 3.14 7.91
C THR A 156 7.62 2.00 7.24
N SER A 157 8.53 1.34 7.95
CA SER A 157 9.49 0.37 7.38
C SER A 157 8.85 -0.92 6.85
N SER A 158 7.68 -1.32 7.35
CA SER A 158 7.00 -2.53 6.90
C SER A 158 6.02 -2.27 5.75
N VAL A 159 5.86 -1.01 5.34
CA VAL A 159 5.00 -0.60 4.23
C VAL A 159 5.75 0.25 3.18
N ASP A 160 7.04 0.53 3.38
CA ASP A 160 7.86 1.23 2.39
C ASP A 160 8.41 0.26 1.33
N TRP A 161 9.06 -0.80 1.79
CA TRP A 161 9.64 -1.91 1.05
C TRP A 161 9.03 -3.20 1.61
N LEU A 162 8.45 -4.02 0.74
CA LEU A 162 7.89 -5.31 1.14
C LEU A 162 8.98 -6.34 1.41
N ASP A 163 10.14 -6.20 0.76
CA ASP A 163 11.31 -7.04 0.98
C ASP A 163 12.34 -6.23 1.80
N PRO A 164 12.77 -6.71 2.99
CA PRO A 164 13.76 -6.04 3.82
C PRO A 164 15.10 -5.76 3.12
N SER A 165 15.43 -6.49 2.05
CA SER A 165 16.61 -6.23 1.21
C SER A 165 16.48 -4.99 0.30
N GLN A 166 15.30 -4.36 0.26
CA GLN A 166 14.99 -3.12 -0.48
C GLN A 166 15.28 -3.21 -1.99
N ILE A 167 15.00 -4.37 -2.57
CA ILE A 167 15.09 -4.57 -4.02
C ILE A 167 13.98 -3.81 -4.74
N SER A 168 14.31 -3.21 -5.89
CA SER A 168 13.38 -2.34 -6.64
C SER A 168 11.96 -2.90 -6.86
N PRO A 169 11.74 -4.22 -7.12
CA PRO A 169 10.39 -4.76 -7.30
C PRO A 169 9.52 -4.75 -6.02
N SER A 170 10.11 -4.61 -4.83
CA SER A 170 9.39 -4.61 -3.56
C SER A 170 9.06 -3.20 -3.05
N ALA A 171 9.44 -2.15 -3.80
CA ALA A 171 9.08 -0.77 -3.50
C ALA A 171 7.56 -0.61 -3.49
N TYR A 172 7.01 -0.11 -2.39
CA TYR A 172 5.58 0.11 -2.23
C TYR A 172 5.27 1.58 -1.87
N PHE A 173 5.16 1.96 -0.59
CA PHE A 173 4.95 3.37 -0.24
C PHE A 173 6.22 4.23 -0.18
N ILE A 174 7.41 3.65 -0.43
CA ILE A 174 8.69 4.36 -0.28
C ILE A 174 8.72 5.73 -0.96
N ASN A 175 8.18 5.84 -2.19
CA ASN A 175 8.19 7.10 -2.94
C ASN A 175 7.26 8.16 -2.32
N ILE A 176 6.08 7.76 -1.84
CA ILE A 176 5.15 8.66 -1.13
C ILE A 176 5.78 9.14 0.17
N ILE A 177 6.35 8.21 0.94
CA ILE A 177 7.01 8.54 2.22
C ILE A 177 8.20 9.46 1.99
N GLN A 178 9.03 9.20 0.97
CA GLN A 178 10.19 10.02 0.66
C GLN A 178 9.79 11.44 0.25
N MET A 179 8.73 11.57 -0.56
CA MET A 179 8.17 12.88 -0.92
C MET A 179 7.72 13.64 0.34
N LEU A 180 6.95 13.00 1.23
CA LEU A 180 6.53 13.62 2.49
C LEU A 180 7.73 14.05 3.34
N VAL A 181 8.74 13.20 3.48
CA VAL A 181 9.95 13.51 4.25
C VAL A 181 10.71 14.70 3.64
N THR A 182 10.77 14.80 2.31
CA THR A 182 11.34 15.97 1.63
C THR A 182 10.58 17.26 1.92
N GLU A 183 9.26 17.19 2.11
CA GLU A 183 8.40 18.30 2.53
C GLU A 183 8.44 18.56 4.05
N GLY A 184 9.31 17.88 4.80
CA GLY A 184 9.54 18.14 6.23
C GLY A 184 8.82 17.19 7.19
N TYR A 185 8.15 16.14 6.69
CA TYR A 185 7.62 15.07 7.54
C TYR A 185 8.76 14.20 8.12
N ARG A 186 8.45 13.53 9.24
CA ARG A 186 9.31 12.68 10.04
C ARG A 186 8.62 11.33 10.27
N ARG A 187 9.30 10.27 9.82
CA ARG A 187 8.86 8.88 10.01
C ARG A 187 8.62 8.57 11.49
N GLY A 188 7.52 7.89 11.78
CA GLY A 188 7.12 7.50 13.13
C GLY A 188 6.53 8.61 13.98
N ILE A 189 6.46 9.85 13.47
CA ILE A 189 5.87 11.00 14.18
C ILE A 189 4.66 11.54 13.42
N ASP A 190 4.89 12.19 12.27
CA ASP A 190 3.84 12.79 11.45
C ASP A 190 3.68 12.08 10.09
N VAL A 191 4.51 11.08 9.76
CA VAL A 191 4.20 10.06 8.76
C VAL A 191 4.38 8.66 9.36
N ARG A 192 3.31 7.86 9.37
CA ARG A 192 3.24 6.55 10.03
C ARG A 192 2.60 5.52 9.11
N GLY A 193 2.88 4.24 9.33
CA GLY A 193 2.23 3.12 8.65
C GLY A 193 1.33 2.34 9.60
N ALA A 194 0.23 1.82 9.08
CA ALA A 194 -0.69 0.92 9.77
C ALA A 194 -0.78 -0.41 9.02
N PRO A 195 0.32 -1.21 8.99
CA PRO A 195 0.32 -2.54 8.40
C PRO A 195 -0.63 -3.49 9.15
N TYR A 196 -1.12 -4.52 8.46
CA TYR A 196 -2.01 -5.53 9.02
C TYR A 196 -1.77 -6.88 8.36
N ASP A 197 -2.40 -7.93 8.90
CA ASP A 197 -2.39 -9.25 8.27
C ASP A 197 -3.36 -9.19 7.09
N PHE A 198 -2.82 -8.88 5.91
CA PHE A 198 -3.60 -8.69 4.69
C PHE A 198 -4.28 -9.97 4.19
N ARG A 199 -4.00 -11.14 4.78
CA ARG A 199 -4.73 -12.37 4.48
C ARG A 199 -6.15 -12.35 5.08
N LYS A 200 -6.36 -11.59 6.15
CA LYS A 200 -7.58 -11.58 6.97
C LYS A 200 -8.63 -10.61 6.44
N GLY A 201 -9.90 -10.93 6.67
CA GLY A 201 -11.04 -10.05 6.42
C GLY A 201 -11.38 -9.16 7.62
N PRO A 202 -12.25 -8.15 7.47
CA PRO A 202 -12.58 -7.22 8.55
C PRO A 202 -13.15 -7.88 9.81
N ASN A 203 -13.85 -9.01 9.69
CA ASN A 203 -14.36 -9.81 10.81
C ASN A 203 -13.26 -10.29 11.78
N GLU A 204 -12.03 -10.43 11.29
CA GLU A 204 -10.88 -10.94 12.05
C GLU A 204 -9.85 -9.84 12.38
N LEU A 205 -10.16 -8.57 12.09
CA LEU A 205 -9.25 -7.43 12.23
C LEU A 205 -9.66 -6.46 13.36
N ILE A 206 -10.46 -6.91 14.32
CA ILE A 206 -10.98 -6.09 15.42
C ILE A 206 -9.84 -5.43 16.21
N ASP A 207 -8.81 -6.20 16.58
CA ASP A 207 -7.64 -5.68 17.31
C ASP A 207 -6.88 -4.65 16.46
N TYR A 208 -6.69 -4.92 15.17
CA TYR A 208 -6.08 -3.95 14.24
C TYR A 208 -6.86 -2.64 14.18
N PHE A 209 -8.21 -2.68 14.15
CA PHE A 209 -9.01 -1.46 14.15
C PHE A 209 -8.87 -0.66 15.45
N ASN A 210 -8.78 -1.35 16.59
CA ASN A 210 -8.48 -0.71 17.88
C ASN A 210 -7.09 -0.06 17.85
N ASP A 211 -6.10 -0.76 17.28
CA ASP A 211 -4.75 -0.23 17.13
C ASP A 211 -4.69 0.97 16.18
N VAL A 212 -5.46 0.98 15.08
CA VAL A 212 -5.56 2.13 14.15
C VAL A 212 -6.19 3.33 14.86
N LYS A 213 -7.22 3.11 15.69
CA LYS A 213 -7.81 4.16 16.51
C LYS A 213 -6.78 4.76 17.47
N ASN A 214 -6.09 3.91 18.23
CA ASN A 214 -5.04 4.32 19.17
C ASN A 214 -3.89 5.04 18.45
N LEU A 215 -3.49 4.54 17.28
CA LEU A 215 -2.47 5.16 16.43
C LEU A 215 -2.90 6.57 15.99
N THR A 216 -4.15 6.73 15.59
CA THR A 216 -4.72 8.01 15.17
C THR A 216 -4.71 9.02 16.32
N GLU A 217 -5.22 8.62 17.49
CA GLU A 217 -5.26 9.46 18.69
C GLU A 217 -3.84 9.86 19.14
N ASN A 218 -2.91 8.89 19.22
CA ASN A 218 -1.53 9.16 19.56
C ASN A 218 -0.84 10.09 18.55
N THR A 219 -1.10 9.89 17.25
CA THR A 219 -0.54 10.72 16.18
C THR A 219 -1.09 12.14 16.25
N PHE A 220 -2.37 12.31 16.58
CA PHE A 220 -2.97 13.61 16.83
C PHE A 220 -2.26 14.33 18.00
N ASP A 221 -2.10 13.65 19.14
CA ASP A 221 -1.52 14.24 20.36
C ASP A 221 -0.07 14.68 20.15
N ILE A 222 0.79 13.81 19.61
CA ILE A 222 2.22 14.13 19.42
C ILE A 222 2.46 15.18 18.34
N ASN A 223 1.48 15.43 17.48
CA ASN A 223 1.52 16.47 16.46
C ASN A 223 0.70 17.70 16.86
N SER A 224 0.68 18.00 18.17
CA SER A 224 -0.01 19.15 18.77
C SER A 224 -1.44 19.29 18.26
N GLU A 225 -2.19 18.21 18.47
CA GLU A 225 -3.64 18.14 18.25
C GLU A 225 -4.07 18.48 16.82
N THR A 226 -3.29 17.98 15.85
CA THR A 226 -3.60 18.18 14.42
C THR A 226 -4.31 16.96 13.86
N PRO A 227 -5.53 17.11 13.30
CA PRO A 227 -6.26 15.99 12.70
C PRO A 227 -5.45 15.27 11.61
N VAL A 228 -5.58 13.95 11.59
CA VAL A 228 -4.79 13.02 10.78
C VAL A 228 -5.43 12.84 9.39
N THR A 229 -4.60 12.84 8.35
CA THR A 229 -5.00 12.40 7.02
C THR A 229 -4.71 10.91 6.87
N LEU A 230 -5.75 10.11 6.63
CA LEU A 230 -5.58 8.70 6.30
C LEU A 230 -5.31 8.59 4.79
N VAL A 231 -4.23 7.89 4.42
CA VAL A 231 -3.92 7.60 3.01
C VAL A 231 -3.95 6.10 2.85
N CYS A 232 -4.92 5.60 2.08
CA CYS A 232 -5.10 4.17 1.84
C CYS A 232 -4.79 3.82 0.38
N HIS A 233 -4.42 2.56 0.13
CA HIS A 233 -4.27 2.03 -1.21
C HIS A 233 -5.05 0.72 -1.40
N SER A 234 -5.69 0.56 -2.56
CA SER A 234 -6.36 -0.68 -2.96
C SER A 234 -7.32 -1.19 -1.87
N MET A 235 -7.17 -2.43 -1.40
CA MET A 235 -7.98 -3.04 -0.33
C MET A 235 -7.97 -2.28 1.00
N GLY A 236 -6.90 -1.54 1.30
CA GLY A 236 -6.82 -0.72 2.51
C GLY A 236 -7.89 0.38 2.55
N CYS A 237 -8.42 0.78 1.40
CA CYS A 237 -9.44 1.81 1.32
C CYS A 237 -10.83 1.39 1.77
N PRO A 238 -11.44 0.32 1.24
CA PRO A 238 -12.69 -0.19 1.80
C PRO A 238 -12.51 -0.60 3.27
N LEU A 239 -11.33 -1.13 3.66
CA LEU A 239 -11.01 -1.43 5.06
C LEU A 239 -11.06 -0.19 5.97
N MET A 240 -10.49 0.94 5.54
CA MET A 240 -10.56 2.19 6.31
C MET A 240 -11.94 2.84 6.29
N SER A 241 -12.70 2.69 5.20
CA SER A 241 -14.08 3.13 5.20
C SER A 241 -14.92 2.31 6.19
N TYR A 242 -14.74 0.99 6.25
CA TYR A 242 -15.36 0.16 7.27
C TYR A 242 -15.00 0.64 8.68
N PHE A 243 -13.71 0.84 8.97
CA PHE A 243 -13.22 1.35 10.25
C PHE A 243 -13.90 2.68 10.65
N LEU A 244 -13.96 3.65 9.73
CA LEU A 244 -14.58 4.96 9.98
C LEU A 244 -16.09 4.85 10.21
N ASN A 245 -16.77 3.90 9.56
CA ASN A 245 -18.18 3.61 9.82
C ASN A 245 -18.42 3.01 11.21
N GLN A 246 -17.38 2.46 11.87
CA GLN A 246 -17.46 2.00 13.27
C GLN A 246 -17.17 3.10 14.30
N GLN A 247 -16.73 4.29 13.87
CA GLN A 247 -16.43 5.41 14.78
C GLN A 247 -17.58 6.41 14.84
N THR A 248 -17.74 7.05 16.00
CA THR A 248 -18.72 8.14 16.16
C THR A 248 -18.31 9.34 15.31
N GLN A 249 -19.30 10.13 14.85
CA GLN A 249 -19.01 11.35 14.10
C GLN A 249 -18.15 12.33 14.90
N ALA A 250 -18.43 12.48 16.20
CA ALA A 250 -17.62 13.33 17.09
C ALA A 250 -16.14 12.89 17.18
N TRP A 251 -15.85 11.58 17.13
CA TRP A 251 -14.47 11.10 17.06
C TRP A 251 -13.83 11.47 15.72
N LYS A 252 -14.54 11.24 14.62
CA LYS A 252 -14.05 11.57 13.26
C LYS A 252 -13.76 13.06 13.10
N ASP A 253 -14.68 13.92 13.53
CA ASP A 253 -14.55 15.37 13.47
C ASP A 253 -13.35 15.90 14.29
N ARG A 254 -12.99 15.18 15.37
CA ARG A 254 -11.86 15.53 16.23
C ARG A 254 -10.53 15.06 15.66
N TYR A 255 -10.46 13.81 15.19
CA TYR A 255 -9.18 13.14 14.92
C TYR A 255 -8.84 13.01 13.44
N ILE A 256 -9.81 13.08 12.54
CA ILE A 256 -9.60 12.80 11.10
C ILE A 256 -9.77 14.10 10.31
N LYS A 257 -8.72 14.48 9.58
CA LYS A 257 -8.79 15.55 8.58
C LYS A 257 -9.52 15.09 7.33
N GLY A 258 -9.20 13.89 6.86
CA GLY A 258 -9.79 13.31 5.65
C GLY A 258 -9.17 11.97 5.27
N LEU A 259 -9.78 11.33 4.28
CA LEU A 259 -9.36 10.07 3.68
C LEU A 259 -8.95 10.29 2.23
N VAL A 260 -7.68 10.03 1.92
CA VAL A 260 -7.15 9.98 0.55
C VAL A 260 -7.12 8.53 0.10
N SER A 261 -7.92 8.19 -0.90
CA SER A 261 -7.99 6.86 -1.49
C SER A 261 -7.21 6.79 -2.79
N LEU A 262 -6.27 5.84 -2.86
CA LEU A 262 -5.48 5.55 -4.05
C LEU A 262 -5.92 4.20 -4.63
N GLY A 263 -6.68 4.23 -5.72
CA GLY A 263 -7.16 3.03 -6.41
C GLY A 263 -7.99 2.10 -5.52
N GLY A 264 -8.84 2.67 -4.65
CA GLY A 264 -9.63 1.89 -3.69
C GLY A 264 -10.52 0.84 -4.36
N ALA A 265 -10.44 -0.41 -3.88
CA ALA A 265 -11.20 -1.55 -4.40
C ALA A 265 -12.64 -1.59 -3.85
N TRP A 266 -13.38 -0.48 -3.99
CA TRP A 266 -14.67 -0.25 -3.33
C TRP A 266 -15.73 -1.31 -3.63
N GLY A 267 -15.90 -1.66 -4.91
CA GLY A 267 -16.87 -2.66 -5.37
C GLY A 267 -16.28 -4.04 -5.59
N GLY A 268 -15.09 -4.31 -5.06
CA GLY A 268 -14.30 -5.48 -5.45
C GLY A 268 -13.82 -5.42 -6.90
N ALA A 269 -13.24 -6.53 -7.37
CA ALA A 269 -12.72 -6.63 -8.73
C ALA A 269 -12.85 -8.06 -9.29
N VAL A 270 -13.10 -8.18 -10.61
CA VAL A 270 -13.11 -9.48 -11.30
C VAL A 270 -11.78 -10.21 -11.18
N LYS A 271 -10.68 -9.49 -10.97
CA LYS A 271 -9.37 -10.09 -10.67
C LYS A 271 -9.42 -11.02 -9.44
N ALA A 272 -10.26 -10.76 -8.43
CA ALA A 272 -10.42 -11.67 -7.30
C ALA A 272 -10.94 -13.05 -7.74
N MET A 273 -11.91 -13.08 -8.66
CA MET A 273 -12.39 -14.32 -9.27
C MET A 273 -11.30 -15.04 -10.07
N LYS A 274 -10.43 -14.32 -10.79
CA LYS A 274 -9.26 -14.90 -11.47
C LYS A 274 -8.32 -15.56 -10.47
N THR A 275 -8.02 -14.86 -9.37
CA THR A 275 -7.13 -15.35 -8.32
C THR A 275 -7.70 -16.61 -7.67
N PHE A 276 -9.01 -16.66 -7.41
CA PHE A 276 -9.67 -17.91 -7.10
C PHE A 276 -9.47 -18.90 -8.25
N ALA A 277 -10.03 -18.73 -9.44
CA ALA A 277 -10.00 -19.75 -10.50
C ALA A 277 -8.59 -20.27 -10.88
N SER A 278 -7.63 -19.39 -11.12
CA SER A 278 -6.34 -19.71 -11.77
C SER A 278 -5.09 -19.28 -10.99
N GLY A 279 -5.26 -18.49 -9.93
CA GLY A 279 -4.15 -17.88 -9.19
C GLY A 279 -3.60 -16.60 -9.84
N GLU A 280 -2.71 -15.94 -9.12
CA GLU A 280 -2.03 -14.73 -9.55
C GLU A 280 -0.54 -14.79 -9.18
N ASN A 281 0.35 -14.53 -10.13
CA ASN A 281 1.80 -14.54 -9.91
C ASN A 281 2.39 -13.13 -9.79
N LEU A 282 1.54 -12.11 -9.68
CA LEU A 282 1.92 -10.71 -9.52
C LEU A 282 2.81 -10.21 -10.67
N GLY A 283 2.64 -10.81 -11.86
CA GLY A 283 3.45 -10.52 -13.04
C GLY A 283 4.86 -11.14 -13.03
N VAL A 284 5.22 -11.95 -12.02
CA VAL A 284 6.51 -12.63 -11.93
C VAL A 284 6.41 -14.01 -12.58
N TYR A 285 6.94 -14.13 -13.80
CA TYR A 285 6.83 -15.36 -14.61
C TYR A 285 7.35 -16.63 -13.91
N VAL A 286 8.36 -16.50 -13.05
CA VAL A 286 8.99 -17.65 -12.37
C VAL A 286 8.10 -18.23 -11.26
N ILE A 287 7.10 -17.46 -10.79
CA ILE A 287 6.16 -17.90 -9.75
C ILE A 287 5.02 -18.69 -10.40
N SER A 288 4.85 -19.94 -9.98
CA SER A 288 3.76 -20.80 -10.44
C SER A 288 2.41 -20.32 -9.90
N GLN A 289 1.55 -19.82 -10.79
CA GLN A 289 0.19 -19.36 -10.46
C GLN A 289 -0.62 -20.43 -9.74
N ILE A 290 -0.54 -21.70 -10.19
CA ILE A 290 -1.30 -22.81 -9.61
C ILE A 290 -0.81 -23.16 -8.19
N ASN A 291 0.49 -23.03 -7.92
CA ASN A 291 1.02 -23.31 -6.58
C ASN A 291 0.61 -22.21 -5.61
N VAL A 292 0.82 -20.93 -5.96
CA VAL A 292 0.43 -19.81 -5.07
C VAL A 292 -1.08 -19.71 -4.89
N ARG A 293 -1.88 -20.13 -5.88
CA ARG A 293 -3.35 -20.23 -5.75
C ARG A 293 -3.79 -21.01 -4.51
N LYS A 294 -3.03 -22.05 -4.12
CA LYS A 294 -3.35 -22.88 -2.94
C LYS A 294 -3.32 -22.07 -1.65
N GLU A 295 -2.47 -21.05 -1.57
CA GLU A 295 -2.43 -20.10 -0.46
C GLU A 295 -3.46 -18.99 -0.67
N GLN A 296 -3.48 -18.37 -1.85
CA GLN A 296 -4.30 -17.20 -2.13
C GLN A 296 -5.80 -17.44 -1.88
N ARG A 297 -6.31 -18.63 -2.25
CA ARG A 297 -7.70 -19.00 -2.03
C ARG A 297 -8.07 -19.14 -0.55
N THR A 298 -7.10 -19.25 0.35
CA THR A 298 -7.35 -19.42 1.79
C THR A 298 -7.60 -18.11 2.53
N SER A 299 -7.33 -16.97 1.89
CA SER A 299 -7.40 -15.65 2.49
C SER A 299 -8.82 -15.05 2.41
N PRO A 300 -9.51 -14.80 3.55
CA PRO A 300 -10.80 -14.12 3.54
C PRO A 300 -10.74 -12.70 2.94
N SER A 301 -9.57 -12.06 2.94
CA SER A 301 -9.37 -10.78 2.26
C SER A 301 -9.64 -10.85 0.75
N LEU A 302 -9.33 -11.97 0.10
CA LEU A 302 -9.64 -12.19 -1.31
C LEU A 302 -11.15 -12.30 -1.54
N ALA A 303 -11.87 -12.96 -0.63
CA ALA A 303 -13.33 -13.05 -0.65
C ALA A 303 -13.98 -11.67 -0.41
N TYR A 304 -13.39 -10.84 0.45
CA TYR A 304 -13.82 -9.46 0.69
C TYR A 304 -13.68 -8.55 -0.54
N MET A 305 -12.75 -8.87 -1.45
CA MET A 305 -12.54 -8.15 -2.71
C MET A 305 -13.33 -8.73 -3.90
N MET A 306 -14.24 -9.67 -3.68
CA MET A 306 -15.13 -10.16 -4.74
C MET A 306 -16.08 -9.05 -5.22
N PRO A 307 -16.50 -9.06 -6.50
CA PRO A 307 -17.45 -8.09 -7.03
C PRO A 307 -18.72 -7.97 -6.16
N SER A 308 -19.03 -6.75 -5.72
CA SER A 308 -20.21 -6.44 -4.88
C SER A 308 -21.44 -6.16 -5.72
N ASP A 309 -22.58 -6.67 -5.29
CA ASP A 309 -23.91 -6.42 -5.88
C ASP A 309 -24.41 -4.97 -5.74
N LEU A 310 -23.72 -4.13 -4.97
CA LEU A 310 -24.00 -2.70 -4.87
C LEU A 310 -23.45 -1.90 -6.04
N LEU A 311 -22.44 -2.41 -6.75
CA LEU A 311 -21.77 -1.71 -7.86
C LEU A 311 -21.73 -2.49 -9.17
N TRP A 312 -21.82 -3.82 -9.13
CA TRP A 312 -21.85 -4.68 -10.32
C TRP A 312 -23.29 -5.06 -10.65
N ALA A 313 -23.66 -4.99 -11.93
CA ALA A 313 -25.04 -5.29 -12.32
C ALA A 313 -25.32 -6.80 -12.20
N PRO A 314 -26.53 -7.19 -11.76
CA PRO A 314 -26.85 -8.60 -11.52
C PRO A 314 -26.84 -9.50 -12.76
N ASN A 315 -26.87 -8.91 -13.95
CA ASN A 315 -26.83 -9.58 -15.25
C ASN A 315 -25.50 -9.36 -15.98
N GLU A 316 -24.55 -8.69 -15.35
CA GLU A 316 -23.22 -8.47 -15.91
C GLU A 316 -22.42 -9.77 -15.87
N ILE A 317 -21.90 -10.18 -17.03
CA ILE A 317 -21.07 -11.37 -17.16
C ILE A 317 -19.66 -11.00 -16.73
N VAL A 318 -19.16 -11.68 -15.69
CA VAL A 318 -17.81 -11.46 -15.15
C VAL A 318 -16.85 -12.59 -15.52
N MET A 319 -17.37 -13.75 -15.92
CA MET A 319 -16.58 -14.87 -16.41
C MET A 319 -17.35 -15.69 -17.46
N ILE A 320 -16.64 -16.13 -18.50
CA ILE A 320 -17.12 -16.95 -19.60
C ILE A 320 -16.30 -18.24 -19.61
N THR A 321 -16.98 -19.37 -19.73
CA THR A 321 -16.37 -20.70 -19.95
C THR A 321 -17.03 -21.36 -21.16
N ASP A 322 -16.53 -22.53 -21.55
CA ASP A 322 -17.17 -23.36 -22.58
C ASP A 322 -18.56 -23.90 -22.17
N LYS A 323 -18.83 -23.97 -20.86
CA LYS A 323 -20.07 -24.55 -20.30
C LYS A 323 -21.07 -23.52 -19.81
N MET A 324 -20.58 -22.40 -19.23
CA MET A 324 -21.40 -21.44 -18.51
C MET A 324 -20.80 -20.03 -18.53
N ASN A 325 -21.69 -19.03 -18.55
CA ASN A 325 -21.36 -17.65 -18.24
C ASN A 325 -21.74 -17.38 -16.78
N TYR A 326 -20.78 -16.88 -15.98
CA TYR A 326 -21.00 -16.52 -14.59
C TYR A 326 -21.24 -15.03 -14.46
N THR A 327 -22.24 -14.70 -13.67
CA THR A 327 -22.51 -13.36 -13.13
C THR A 327 -22.16 -13.31 -11.64
N ILE A 328 -22.30 -12.15 -11.01
CA ILE A 328 -22.16 -12.03 -9.55
C ILE A 328 -23.17 -12.86 -8.74
N LYS A 329 -24.28 -13.29 -9.36
CA LYS A 329 -25.27 -14.17 -8.73
C LYS A 329 -24.86 -15.63 -8.73
N ASP A 330 -23.86 -16.00 -9.52
CA ASP A 330 -23.45 -17.38 -9.75
C ASP A 330 -22.24 -17.78 -8.89
N PHE A 331 -21.88 -17.00 -7.87
CA PHE A 331 -20.73 -17.31 -7.00
C PHE A 331 -20.83 -18.70 -6.36
N TYR A 332 -22.02 -19.16 -5.98
CA TYR A 332 -22.18 -20.52 -5.47
C TYR A 332 -21.70 -21.57 -6.48
N ASN A 333 -22.22 -21.52 -7.72
CA ASN A 333 -21.86 -22.44 -8.80
C ASN A 333 -20.38 -22.31 -9.15
N PHE A 334 -19.88 -21.08 -9.28
CA PHE A 334 -18.47 -20.79 -9.53
C PHE A 334 -17.55 -21.52 -8.53
N PHE A 335 -17.83 -21.42 -7.23
CA PHE A 335 -17.00 -22.07 -6.19
C PHE A 335 -17.13 -23.60 -6.18
N GLN A 336 -18.27 -24.16 -6.61
CA GLN A 336 -18.36 -25.61 -6.85
C GLN A 336 -17.48 -26.02 -8.04
N ASP A 337 -17.55 -25.29 -9.15
CA ASP A 337 -16.89 -25.65 -10.40
C ASP A 337 -15.36 -25.56 -10.33
N ILE A 338 -14.82 -24.68 -9.48
CA ILE A 338 -13.37 -24.59 -9.23
C ILE A 338 -12.86 -25.51 -8.10
N ASP A 339 -13.72 -26.41 -7.62
CA ASP A 339 -13.48 -27.35 -6.51
C ASP A 339 -12.99 -26.64 -5.24
N PHE A 340 -13.69 -25.57 -4.86
CA PHE A 340 -13.37 -24.79 -3.66
C PHE A 340 -14.64 -24.21 -2.98
N PRO A 341 -15.56 -25.06 -2.50
CA PRO A 341 -16.84 -24.62 -1.92
C PRO A 341 -16.67 -23.71 -0.69
N ILE A 342 -15.57 -23.86 0.06
CA ILE A 342 -15.23 -23.01 1.21
C ILE A 342 -15.13 -21.53 0.82
N GLY A 343 -14.66 -21.23 -0.40
CA GLY A 343 -14.57 -19.84 -0.85
C GLY A 343 -15.92 -19.12 -0.89
N TYR A 344 -17.01 -19.83 -1.19
CA TYR A 344 -18.35 -19.26 -1.13
C TYR A 344 -18.78 -18.91 0.30
N GLU A 345 -18.38 -19.74 1.28
CA GLU A 345 -18.62 -19.46 2.69
C GLU A 345 -17.88 -18.21 3.14
N MET A 346 -16.61 -18.04 2.75
CA MET A 346 -15.85 -16.82 3.01
C MET A 346 -16.50 -15.59 2.36
N VAL A 347 -17.01 -15.69 1.13
CA VAL A 347 -17.70 -14.57 0.46
C VAL A 347 -18.95 -14.15 1.24
N LYS A 348 -19.76 -15.11 1.69
CA LYS A 348 -20.93 -14.80 2.53
C LYS A 348 -20.54 -14.10 3.83
N ASP A 349 -19.46 -14.54 4.47
CA ASP A 349 -19.01 -13.95 5.72
C ASP A 349 -18.48 -12.52 5.52
N MET A 350 -17.85 -12.25 4.37
CA MET A 350 -17.28 -10.93 4.06
C MET A 350 -18.30 -9.94 3.52
N HIS A 351 -19.38 -10.42 2.91
CA HIS A 351 -20.45 -9.61 2.31
C HIS A 351 -20.93 -8.44 3.18
N PRO A 352 -21.35 -8.61 4.46
CA PRO A 352 -21.83 -7.49 5.27
C PRO A 352 -20.77 -6.41 5.51
N TYR A 353 -19.49 -6.80 5.60
CA TYR A 353 -18.38 -5.86 5.77
C TYR A 353 -18.09 -5.10 4.47
N ALA A 354 -18.12 -5.77 3.32
CA ALA A 354 -17.96 -5.13 2.01
C ALA A 354 -19.06 -4.08 1.77
N HIS A 355 -20.30 -4.40 2.13
CA HIS A 355 -21.42 -3.47 2.03
C HIS A 355 -21.24 -2.26 2.94
N THR A 356 -20.87 -2.50 4.20
CA THR A 356 -20.61 -1.42 5.17
C THR A 356 -19.48 -0.51 4.69
N SER A 357 -18.48 -1.04 3.98
CA SER A 357 -17.34 -0.29 3.44
C SER A 357 -17.73 0.71 2.36
N LEU A 358 -18.88 0.52 1.71
CA LEU A 358 -19.44 1.43 0.70
C LEU A 358 -20.29 2.55 1.30
N ASN A 359 -20.63 2.48 2.59
CA ASN A 359 -21.30 3.59 3.26
C ASN A 359 -20.38 4.82 3.32
N PRO A 360 -20.91 6.04 3.12
CA PRO A 360 -20.12 7.26 3.24
C PRO A 360 -19.41 7.33 4.60
N PRO A 361 -18.07 7.50 4.65
CA PRO A 361 -17.31 7.40 5.89
C PRO A 361 -17.53 8.59 6.84
N GLY A 362 -18.26 9.63 6.42
CA GLY A 362 -18.54 10.83 7.22
C GLY A 362 -17.30 11.68 7.51
N VAL A 363 -16.34 11.72 6.59
CA VAL A 363 -15.17 12.61 6.59
C VAL A 363 -14.96 13.15 5.18
N GLU A 364 -14.09 14.15 5.01
CA GLU A 364 -13.64 14.57 3.68
C GLU A 364 -12.95 13.39 2.96
N VAL A 365 -13.32 13.13 1.70
CA VAL A 365 -12.76 12.04 0.90
C VAL A 365 -12.17 12.59 -0.40
N HIS A 366 -10.91 12.27 -0.66
CA HIS A 366 -10.27 12.46 -1.95
C HIS A 366 -10.08 11.09 -2.62
N CYS A 367 -10.87 10.79 -3.65
CA CYS A 367 -10.83 9.51 -4.34
C CYS A 367 -10.04 9.64 -5.65
N LEU A 368 -8.84 9.04 -5.69
CA LEU A 368 -8.00 8.96 -6.87
C LEU A 368 -8.06 7.55 -7.44
N TYR A 369 -8.37 7.42 -8.73
CA TYR A 369 -8.44 6.13 -9.41
C TYR A 369 -7.89 6.25 -10.83
N GLY A 370 -7.31 5.16 -11.32
CA GLY A 370 -6.82 5.07 -12.70
C GLY A 370 -7.98 4.88 -13.67
N VAL A 371 -7.93 5.57 -14.81
CA VAL A 371 -8.85 5.38 -15.93
C VAL A 371 -8.05 5.09 -17.19
N ASN A 372 -8.67 4.42 -18.17
CA ASN A 372 -8.05 4.07 -19.45
C ASN A 372 -6.79 3.19 -19.32
N VAL A 373 -6.75 2.30 -18.33
CA VAL A 373 -5.71 1.26 -18.21
C VAL A 373 -6.17 0.04 -18.98
N THR A 374 -5.61 -0.17 -20.17
CA THR A 374 -6.07 -1.15 -21.18
C THR A 374 -6.03 -2.62 -20.74
N ASN A 375 -5.28 -2.93 -19.69
CA ASN A 375 -5.07 -4.30 -19.22
C ASN A 375 -5.86 -4.60 -17.93
N THR A 376 -6.88 -3.78 -17.63
CA THR A 376 -7.81 -4.05 -16.52
C THR A 376 -8.69 -5.25 -16.87
N ILE A 377 -8.74 -6.24 -15.97
CA ILE A 377 -9.57 -7.42 -16.16
C ILE A 377 -11.01 -7.05 -15.79
N GLU A 378 -11.86 -6.91 -16.81
CA GLU A 378 -13.30 -6.65 -16.66
C GLU A 378 -14.12 -7.94 -16.83
N ILE A 379 -13.70 -8.84 -17.73
CA ILE A 379 -14.33 -10.13 -17.96
C ILE A 379 -13.23 -11.20 -18.09
N LEU A 380 -13.45 -12.36 -17.49
CA LEU A 380 -12.55 -13.52 -17.61
C LEU A 380 -13.07 -14.49 -18.67
N ASP A 381 -12.40 -14.58 -19.83
CA ASP A 381 -12.76 -15.53 -20.88
C ASP A 381 -11.86 -16.77 -20.86
N PHE A 382 -12.40 -17.87 -20.34
CA PHE A 382 -11.75 -19.20 -20.33
C PHE A 382 -12.21 -20.09 -21.50
N SER A 383 -13.12 -19.63 -22.37
CA SER A 383 -13.62 -20.44 -23.49
C SER A 383 -12.55 -20.72 -24.57
N VAL A 384 -11.53 -19.87 -24.67
CA VAL A 384 -10.50 -19.91 -25.72
C VAL A 384 -9.32 -20.84 -25.40
N LEU A 385 -9.24 -21.39 -24.18
CA LEU A 385 -8.11 -22.22 -23.74
C LEU A 385 -8.01 -23.60 -24.41
N LEU A 386 -9.03 -24.01 -25.19
CA LEU A 386 -9.05 -25.30 -25.89
C LEU A 386 -8.27 -25.33 -27.23
N ILE A 387 -7.76 -24.19 -27.74
CA ILE A 387 -7.17 -24.16 -29.10
C ILE A 387 -5.65 -24.49 -29.12
N SER A 388 -4.94 -24.41 -27.99
CA SER A 388 -3.47 -24.62 -27.98
C SER A 388 -2.99 -26.04 -27.64
N LEU A 389 -3.88 -26.96 -27.28
CA LEU A 389 -3.50 -28.36 -26.94
C LEU A 389 -3.69 -29.36 -28.08
N THR A 390 -4.30 -28.98 -29.20
CA THR A 390 -4.54 -29.86 -30.35
C THR A 390 -3.49 -29.72 -31.48
N ILE A 391 -2.52 -28.81 -31.35
CA ILE A 391 -1.46 -28.57 -32.36
C ILE A 391 -0.13 -29.28 -31.99
N LEU A 392 -0.07 -30.00 -30.85
CA LEU A 392 1.14 -30.70 -30.39
C LEU A 392 0.89 -32.17 -29.96
N SER A 393 -0.10 -32.83 -30.58
CA SER A 393 -0.27 -34.30 -30.47
C SER A 393 0.12 -35.01 -31.75
#